data_AF-A0A3N5KLL9-F1
#
_entry.id   AF-A0A3N5KLL9-F1
#
_cell.length_a   1.000
_cell.length_b   1.000
_cell.length_c   1.000
_cell.angle_alpha   90.00
_cell.angle_beta   90.00
_cell.angle_gamma   90.00
#
_symmetry.space_group_name_H-M   'P 1'
#
loop_
_entity.id
_entity.type
_entity.pdbx_description
1 polymer ?
#
loop_
_entity_poly.entity_id
_entity_poly.type
_entity_poly.pdbx_seq_one_letter_code
_entity_poly.pdbx_strand_id
1 'polypeptide(L)'
;MDGTLAEPDPISALHNPLPAPRLVVGLGNPGREYRNTPHNLGFMAIDRLAAQCGIDVSRRECSALTGAGVLEGCPVLLVKPQTYMNLSGRSVRRLLEKHSAKSQEMILVYDDLDLPWM
;
A
#
# COMPACT_ATOMS: atom_id res chain seq x y z
N MET A 1 -7.16 -9.28 48.64
CA MET A 1 -7.04 -8.09 47.77
C MET A 1 -6.78 -8.61 46.38
N ASP A 2 -7.86 -9.00 45.72
CA ASP A 2 -7.91 -9.42 44.32
C ASP A 2 -7.70 -8.15 43.48
N GLY A 3 -6.58 -8.08 42.78
CA GLY A 3 -6.30 -7.04 41.79
C GLY A 3 -6.85 -7.51 40.45
N THR A 4 -8.12 -7.23 40.21
CA THR A 4 -8.71 -7.37 38.88
C THR A 4 -7.97 -6.41 37.94
N LEU A 5 -7.15 -6.97 37.04
CA LEU A 5 -6.61 -6.25 35.91
C LEU A 5 -7.80 -5.78 35.09
N ALA A 6 -8.09 -4.47 35.13
CA ALA A 6 -9.09 -3.88 34.27
C ALA A 6 -8.72 -4.17 32.82
N GLU A 7 -9.65 -4.73 32.05
CA GLU A 7 -9.45 -4.89 30.62
C GLU A 7 -9.21 -3.51 29.99
N PRO A 8 -8.25 -3.36 29.08
CA PRO A 8 -7.89 -2.06 28.53
C PRO A 8 -9.09 -1.46 27.78
N ASP A 9 -9.35 -0.17 28.04
CA ASP A 9 -10.42 0.58 27.39
C ASP A 9 -10.32 0.44 25.86
N PRO A 10 -11.40 0.01 25.16
CA PRO A 10 -11.39 -0.24 23.72
C PRO A 10 -11.07 1.00 22.88
N ILE A 11 -11.24 2.20 23.45
CA ILE A 11 -10.94 3.50 22.80
C ILE A 11 -9.43 3.82 22.86
N SER A 12 -8.69 3.32 23.85
CA SER A 12 -7.23 3.51 23.93
C SER A 12 -6.49 2.74 22.83
N ALA A 13 -7.05 1.63 22.34
CA ALA A 13 -6.49 0.85 21.23
C ALA A 13 -6.58 1.58 19.87
N LEU A 14 -7.51 2.54 19.72
CA LEU A 14 -7.68 3.34 18.50
C LEU A 14 -6.68 4.50 18.39
N HIS A 15 -6.04 4.89 19.50
CA HIS A 15 -5.06 5.97 19.55
C HIS A 15 -3.61 5.52 19.36
N ASN A 16 -3.39 4.24 19.06
CA ASN A 16 -2.04 3.79 18.74
C ASN A 16 -1.68 4.33 17.34
N PRO A 17 -0.62 5.15 17.19
CA PRO A 17 -0.20 5.58 15.87
C PRO A 17 0.09 4.32 15.04
N LEU A 18 -0.48 4.25 13.84
CA LEU A 18 -0.14 3.19 12.90
C LEU A 18 1.39 3.17 12.75
N PRO A 19 2.01 1.98 12.73
CA PRO A 19 3.43 1.91 12.44
C PRO A 19 3.71 2.60 11.10
N ALA A 20 4.85 3.28 11.00
CA ALA A 20 5.21 4.02 9.78
C ALA A 20 5.04 3.11 8.55
N PRO A 21 4.35 3.58 7.50
CA PRO A 21 4.01 2.73 6.37
C PRO A 21 5.27 2.27 5.66
N ARG A 22 5.44 0.96 5.54
CA ARG A 22 6.58 0.31 4.87
C ARG A 22 6.26 -0.03 3.42
N LEU A 23 4.98 -0.22 3.09
CA LEU A 23 4.51 -0.52 1.73
C LEU A 23 3.38 0.43 1.34
N VAL A 24 3.49 1.06 0.18
CA VAL A 24 2.41 1.82 -0.46
C VAL A 24 2.07 1.13 -1.76
N VAL A 25 0.89 0.52 -1.81
CA VAL A 25 0.44 -0.34 -2.92
C VAL A 25 -0.63 0.38 -3.70
N GLY A 26 -0.37 0.67 -4.98
CA GLY A 26 -1.37 1.15 -5.92
C GLY A 26 -1.98 -0.02 -6.67
N LEU A 27 -3.30 -0.16 -6.62
CA LEU A 27 -4.03 -1.17 -7.40
C LEU A 27 -4.30 -0.69 -8.83
N GLY A 28 -4.40 -1.66 -9.75
CA GLY A 28 -4.65 -1.44 -11.16
C GLY A 28 -4.39 -2.68 -12.00
N ASN A 29 -4.64 -2.56 -13.30
CA ASN A 29 -4.34 -3.59 -14.29
C ASN A 29 -3.09 -3.24 -15.12
N PRO A 30 -2.19 -4.21 -15.39
CA PRO A 30 -1.07 -4.03 -16.30
C PRO A 30 -1.54 -4.06 -17.75
N GLY A 31 -0.88 -3.27 -18.61
CA GLY A 31 -1.23 -3.16 -20.03
C GLY A 31 -1.38 -1.70 -20.45
N ARG A 32 -1.24 -1.44 -21.75
CA ARG A 32 -1.42 -0.06 -22.29
C ARG A 32 -2.90 0.32 -22.31
N GLU A 33 -3.76 -0.66 -22.56
CA GLU A 33 -5.21 -0.55 -22.64
C GLU A 33 -5.87 -0.08 -21.34
N TYR A 34 -5.23 -0.30 -20.18
CA TYR A 34 -5.79 0.08 -18.87
C TYR A 34 -5.28 1.42 -18.33
N ARG A 35 -4.24 2.02 -18.94
CA ARG A 35 -3.49 3.16 -18.37
C ARG A 35 -4.37 4.34 -17.95
N ASN A 36 -5.40 4.65 -18.73
CA ASN A 36 -6.28 5.81 -18.51
C ASN A 36 -7.70 5.38 -18.10
N THR A 37 -7.82 4.25 -17.42
CA THR A 37 -9.10 3.77 -16.88
C THR A 37 -9.22 4.15 -15.40
N PRO A 38 -10.44 4.39 -14.87
CA PRO A 38 -10.66 4.64 -13.44
C PRO A 38 -9.99 3.59 -12.54
N HIS A 39 -10.02 2.33 -12.95
CA HIS A 39 -9.38 1.20 -12.25
C HIS A 39 -7.86 1.30 -12.10
N ASN A 40 -7.19 2.21 -12.81
CA ASN A 40 -5.75 2.42 -12.71
C ASN A 40 -5.36 3.66 -11.89
N LEU A 41 -6.31 4.32 -11.21
CA LEU A 41 -6.01 5.45 -10.33
C LEU A 41 -4.98 5.12 -9.25
N GLY A 42 -5.01 3.88 -8.71
CA GLY A 42 -4.00 3.42 -7.76
C GLY A 42 -2.58 3.42 -8.36
N PHE A 43 -2.40 2.93 -9.59
CA PHE A 43 -1.11 3.02 -10.29
C PHE A 43 -0.70 4.47 -10.56
N MET A 44 -1.63 5.32 -10.97
CA MET A 44 -1.37 6.73 -11.24
C MET A 44 -0.92 7.48 -9.98
N ALA A 45 -1.52 7.18 -8.82
CA ALA A 45 -1.12 7.73 -7.54
C ALA A 45 0.31 7.33 -7.18
N ILE A 46 0.68 6.05 -7.38
CA ILE A 46 2.06 5.58 -7.18
C ILE A 46 3.03 6.28 -8.13
N ASP A 47 2.69 6.42 -9.41
CA ASP A 47 3.53 7.09 -10.39
C ASP A 47 3.77 8.56 -9.99
N ARG A 48 2.73 9.24 -9.51
CA ARG A 48 2.83 10.64 -9.06
C ARG A 48 3.70 10.76 -7.81
N LEU A 49 3.50 9.89 -6.83
CA LEU A 49 4.29 9.86 -5.59
C LEU A 49 5.76 9.55 -5.88
N ALA A 50 6.02 8.53 -6.72
CA ALA A 50 7.35 8.16 -7.16
C ALA A 50 8.08 9.34 -7.82
N ALA A 51 7.41 10.07 -8.72
CA ALA A 51 7.96 11.24 -9.38
C ALA A 51 8.26 12.39 -8.41
N GLN A 52 7.39 12.63 -7.41
CA GLN A 52 7.62 13.67 -6.40
C GLN A 52 8.81 13.35 -5.49
N CYS A 53 9.05 12.08 -5.23
CA CYS A 53 10.06 11.62 -4.28
C CYS A 53 11.35 11.12 -4.94
N GLY A 54 11.45 11.17 -6.27
CA GLY A 54 12.60 10.70 -7.02
C GLY A 54 12.83 9.18 -6.92
N ILE A 55 11.77 8.40 -6.76
CA ILE A 55 11.82 6.93 -6.61
C ILE A 55 11.59 6.28 -7.97
N ASP A 56 12.49 5.40 -8.40
CA ASP A 56 12.29 4.60 -9.61
C ASP A 56 11.51 3.31 -9.29
N VAL A 57 10.32 3.16 -9.87
CA VAL A 57 9.42 2.00 -9.70
C VAL A 57 9.54 1.05 -10.89
N SER A 58 10.73 0.47 -11.06
CA SER A 58 11.08 -0.41 -12.19
C SER A 58 11.48 -1.82 -11.78
N ARG A 59 11.81 -2.04 -10.50
CA ARG A 59 12.28 -3.33 -9.99
C ARG A 59 11.16 -4.36 -10.05
N ARG A 60 11.43 -5.56 -10.56
CA ARG A 60 10.45 -6.64 -10.61
C ARG A 60 10.63 -7.60 -9.45
N GLU A 61 9.60 -7.77 -8.64
CA GLU A 61 9.56 -8.78 -7.58
C GLU A 61 8.13 -9.15 -7.21
N CYS A 62 7.90 -10.38 -6.76
CA CYS A 62 6.58 -10.82 -6.25
C CYS A 62 5.40 -10.51 -7.20
N SER A 63 5.64 -10.58 -8.51
CA SER A 63 4.67 -10.19 -9.55
C SER A 63 4.22 -8.72 -9.47
N ALA A 64 5.10 -7.81 -9.08
CA ALA A 64 4.89 -6.36 -9.02
C ALA A 64 6.10 -5.60 -9.61
N LEU A 65 5.85 -4.34 -9.98
CA LEU A 65 6.90 -3.32 -10.10
C LEU A 65 7.03 -2.61 -8.74
N THR A 66 8.25 -2.48 -8.26
CA THR A 66 8.57 -1.88 -6.96
C THR A 66 9.64 -0.80 -7.08
N GLY A 67 9.62 0.14 -6.14
CA GLY A 67 10.64 1.17 -5.99
C GLY A 67 10.82 1.47 -4.50
N ALA A 68 12.06 1.37 -4.02
CA ALA A 68 12.39 1.67 -2.62
C ALA A 68 12.83 3.13 -2.50
N GLY A 69 12.40 3.80 -1.44
CA GLY A 69 12.79 5.17 -1.15
C GLY A 69 12.60 5.53 0.31
N VAL A 70 12.75 6.82 0.60
CA VAL A 70 12.54 7.37 1.95
C VAL A 70 11.55 8.51 1.84
N LEU A 71 10.49 8.47 2.64
CA LEU A 71 9.51 9.54 2.80
C LEU A 71 9.54 10.02 4.24
N GLU A 72 9.80 11.31 4.47
CA GLU A 72 9.86 11.89 5.83
C GLU A 72 10.74 11.07 6.80
N GLY A 73 11.89 10.58 6.33
CA GLY A 73 12.82 9.75 7.12
C GLY A 73 12.40 8.29 7.30
N CYS A 74 11.25 7.87 6.78
CA CYS A 74 10.75 6.50 6.86
C CYS A 74 11.07 5.72 5.57
N PRO A 75 11.65 4.51 5.65
CA PRO A 75 11.86 3.67 4.48
C PRO A 75 10.53 3.15 3.95
N VAL A 76 10.27 3.37 2.67
CA VAL A 76 9.03 2.94 2.00
C VAL A 76 9.34 2.12 0.76
N LEU A 77 8.42 1.21 0.44
CA LEU A 77 8.37 0.49 -0.81
C LEU A 77 7.11 0.87 -1.56
N LEU A 78 7.26 1.55 -2.69
CA LEU A 78 6.17 1.80 -3.64
C LEU A 78 5.95 0.55 -4.48
N VAL A 79 4.69 0.16 -4.69
CA VAL A 79 4.32 -1.11 -5.31
C VAL A 79 3.19 -0.91 -6.32
N LYS A 80 3.37 -1.48 -7.52
CA LYS A 80 2.34 -1.66 -8.54
C LYS A 80 2.25 -3.14 -8.93
N PRO A 81 1.31 -3.94 -8.37
CA PRO A 81 1.12 -5.32 -8.77
C PRO A 81 0.97 -5.44 -10.28
N GLN A 82 1.68 -6.38 -10.91
CA GLN A 82 1.58 -6.67 -12.35
C GLN A 82 0.72 -7.90 -12.60
N THR A 83 -0.23 -8.15 -11.69
CA THR A 83 -1.32 -9.10 -11.85
C THR A 83 -2.56 -8.35 -12.34
N TYR A 84 -3.59 -9.05 -12.80
CA TYR A 84 -4.90 -8.43 -12.90
C TYR A 84 -5.42 -8.02 -11.52
N MET A 85 -6.27 -6.99 -11.51
CA MET A 85 -6.81 -6.33 -10.32
C MET A 85 -7.34 -7.33 -9.29
N ASN A 86 -8.16 -8.28 -9.75
CA ASN A 86 -8.77 -9.34 -8.93
C ASN A 86 -7.77 -10.34 -8.31
N LEU A 87 -6.51 -10.34 -8.76
CA LEU A 87 -5.44 -11.21 -8.30
C LEU A 87 -4.36 -10.47 -7.49
N SER A 88 -4.51 -9.15 -7.27
CA SER A 88 -3.53 -8.31 -6.58
C SER A 88 -3.15 -8.82 -5.20
N GLY A 89 -4.09 -9.42 -4.46
CA GLY A 89 -3.82 -10.01 -3.14
C GLY A 89 -2.72 -11.08 -3.15
N ARG A 90 -2.52 -11.81 -4.27
CA ARG A 90 -1.44 -12.80 -4.40
C ARG A 90 -0.07 -12.13 -4.45
N SER A 91 0.03 -11.00 -5.13
CA SER A 91 1.26 -10.21 -5.23
C SER A 91 1.57 -9.53 -3.90
N VAL A 92 0.57 -8.86 -3.32
CA VAL A 92 0.68 -8.13 -2.05
C VAL A 92 1.08 -9.04 -0.90
N ARG A 93 0.44 -10.21 -0.77
CA ARG A 93 0.79 -11.19 0.28
C ARG A 93 2.27 -11.59 0.23
N ARG A 94 2.79 -11.90 -0.96
CA ARG A 94 4.20 -12.28 -1.14
C ARG A 94 5.16 -11.14 -0.81
N LEU A 95 4.76 -9.88 -1.07
CA LEU A 95 5.57 -8.71 -0.70
C LEU A 95 5.61 -8.51 0.82
N LEU A 96 4.46 -8.62 1.49
CA LEU A 96 4.40 -8.55 2.96
C LEU A 96 5.30 -9.62 3.60
N GLU A 97 5.21 -10.87 3.13
CA GLU A 97 6.07 -11.97 3.59
C GLU A 97 7.56 -11.68 3.33
N LYS A 98 7.92 -11.27 2.11
CA LYS A 98 9.32 -11.00 1.71
C LYS A 98 9.94 -9.85 2.51
N HIS A 99 9.19 -8.80 2.79
CA HIS A 99 9.67 -7.61 3.51
C HIS A 99 9.46 -7.70 5.03
N SER A 100 8.96 -8.85 5.52
CA SER A 100 8.62 -9.03 6.94
C SER A 100 7.76 -7.86 7.45
N ALA A 101 6.77 -7.48 6.66
CA ALA A 101 5.85 -6.40 6.94
C ALA A 101 4.46 -6.96 7.25
N LYS A 102 3.74 -6.28 8.14
CA LYS A 102 2.35 -6.59 8.50
C LYS A 102 1.39 -5.76 7.68
N SER A 103 0.13 -6.18 7.60
CA SER A 103 -0.92 -5.43 6.90
C SER A 103 -1.13 -4.03 7.47
N GLN A 104 -0.90 -3.82 8.78
CA GLN A 104 -1.00 -2.49 9.39
C GLN A 104 0.12 -1.53 8.95
N GLU A 105 1.21 -2.04 8.38
CA GLU A 105 2.34 -1.25 7.85
C GLU A 105 2.16 -0.96 6.35
N MET A 106 0.98 -1.23 5.79
CA MET A 106 0.68 -1.08 4.37
C MET A 106 -0.43 -0.05 4.14
N ILE A 107 -0.22 0.84 3.18
CA ILE A 107 -1.25 1.69 2.61
C ILE A 107 -1.67 1.11 1.26
N LEU A 108 -2.97 0.92 1.06
CA LEU A 108 -3.55 0.46 -0.18
C LEU A 108 -4.29 1.62 -0.86
N VAL A 109 -3.93 1.91 -2.10
CA VAL A 109 -4.52 2.98 -2.91
C VAL A 109 -5.26 2.34 -4.08
N TYR A 110 -6.55 2.62 -4.19
CA TYR A 110 -7.44 2.07 -5.22
C TYR A 110 -8.54 3.08 -5.54
N ASP A 111 -9.20 2.89 -6.68
CA ASP A 111 -10.39 3.65 -7.05
C ASP A 111 -11.63 3.20 -6.29
N ASP A 112 -12.47 4.14 -5.89
CA ASP A 112 -13.75 3.86 -5.24
C ASP A 112 -14.87 4.56 -6.01
N LEU A 113 -15.85 3.77 -6.47
CA LEU A 113 -16.99 4.27 -7.23
C LEU A 113 -17.98 5.05 -6.36
N ASP A 114 -17.97 4.82 -5.05
CA ASP A 114 -18.87 5.47 -4.11
C ASP A 114 -18.38 6.89 -3.75
N LEU A 115 -17.17 7.26 -4.16
CA LEU A 115 -16.63 8.60 -3.98
C LEU A 115 -16.97 9.51 -5.17
N PRO A 116 -17.49 10.72 -4.94
CA PRO A 116 -17.76 11.67 -6.01
C PRO A 116 -16.45 12.18 -6.63
N TRP A 117 -16.47 12.41 -7.94
CA TRP A 117 -15.43 13.11 -8.68
C TRP A 117 -15.52 14.61 -8.39
N MET A 118 -14.93 15.06 -7.28
CA MET A 118 -14.79 16.49 -6.99
C MET A 118 -13.72 17.15 -7.88
#